data_AF-R6LVU4-F1
#
_entry.id   AF-R6LVU4-F1
#
_cell.length_a   1.000
_cell.length_b   1.000
_cell.length_c   1.000
_cell.angle_alpha   90.00
_cell.angle_beta   90.00
_cell.angle_gamma   90.00
#
_symmetry.space_group_name_H-M   'P 1'
#
loop_
_entity.id
_entity.type
_entity.pdbx_description
1 polymer ?
#
loop_
_entity_poly.entity_id
_entity_poly.type
_entity_poly.pdbx_seq_one_letter_code
_entity_poly.pdbx_strand_id
1 'polypeptide(L)'
;MSRAQGIHIETMKVIGLGLSNGMVALAGGLMTQYQGTADVNMGRGAIVIGLAAIIIGEVLCDAIFKKGCNFAVRLAFVVLGGVIYYAVMVIILWLRLDPNDLKLFTAIIVAIFLAVPHLQAQAKSSFSHAKKMSQQGRSKRSC
;
A
#
# COMPACT_ATOMS: atom_id res chain seq x y z
N MET A 1 -14.49 -24.01 -14.42
CA MET A 1 -13.99 -24.81 -15.56
C MET A 1 -12.63 -25.49 -15.32
N SER A 2 -12.09 -25.54 -14.08
CA SER A 2 -10.81 -26.23 -13.80
C SER A 2 -10.95 -27.74 -13.47
N ARG A 3 -12.12 -28.18 -12.94
CA ARG A 3 -12.38 -29.62 -12.64
C ARG A 3 -12.43 -30.49 -13.90
N ALA A 4 -12.90 -29.93 -15.02
CA ALA A 4 -13.03 -30.64 -16.29
C ALA A 4 -11.68 -30.83 -17.02
N GLN A 5 -10.63 -30.12 -16.58
CA GLN A 5 -9.27 -30.21 -17.10
C GLN A 5 -8.37 -31.14 -16.26
N GLY A 6 -8.96 -32.03 -15.45
CA GLY A 6 -8.22 -32.98 -14.61
C GLY A 6 -7.48 -32.36 -13.41
N ILE A 7 -7.65 -31.06 -13.15
CA ILE A 7 -6.97 -30.38 -12.04
C ILE A 7 -7.77 -30.55 -10.73
N HIS A 8 -7.14 -31.18 -9.74
CA HIS A 8 -7.64 -31.26 -8.37
C HIS A 8 -7.59 -29.89 -7.69
N ILE A 9 -8.74 -29.19 -7.68
CA ILE A 9 -8.86 -27.84 -7.11
C ILE A 9 -8.56 -27.83 -5.61
N GLU A 10 -8.95 -28.87 -4.88
CA GLU A 10 -8.68 -29.03 -3.44
C GLU A 10 -7.17 -28.96 -3.17
N THR A 11 -6.39 -29.80 -3.85
CA THR A 11 -4.93 -29.82 -3.77
C THR A 11 -4.32 -28.49 -4.19
N MET A 12 -4.82 -27.88 -5.26
CA MET A 12 -4.27 -26.61 -5.74
C MET A 12 -4.55 -25.45 -4.77
N LYS A 13 -5.71 -25.44 -4.09
CA LYS A 13 -5.98 -24.49 -3.01
C LYS A 13 -5.04 -24.69 -1.83
N VAL A 14 -4.83 -25.94 -1.40
CA VAL A 14 -3.94 -26.25 -0.28
C VAL A 14 -2.49 -25.87 -0.60
N ILE A 15 -2.00 -26.16 -1.81
CA ILE A 15 -0.66 -25.75 -2.24
C ILE A 15 -0.54 -24.22 -2.26
N GLY A 16 -1.53 -23.51 -2.81
CA GLY A 16 -1.53 -22.04 -2.83
C GLY A 16 -1.52 -21.42 -1.42
N LEU A 17 -2.35 -21.94 -0.51
CA LEU A 17 -2.41 -21.51 0.89
C LEU A 17 -1.13 -21.87 1.66
N GLY A 18 -0.58 -23.05 1.44
CA GLY A 18 0.66 -23.50 2.06
C GLY A 18 1.84 -22.65 1.62
N LEU A 19 1.95 -22.36 0.32
CA LEU A 19 3.02 -21.54 -0.24
C LEU A 19 2.97 -20.10 0.28
N SER A 20 1.78 -19.47 0.29
CA SER A 20 1.64 -18.10 0.76
C SER A 20 1.97 -17.95 2.25
N ASN A 21 1.44 -18.84 3.10
CA ASN A 21 1.75 -18.84 4.53
C ASN A 21 3.21 -19.22 4.81
N GLY A 22 3.78 -20.13 4.02
CA GLY A 22 5.18 -20.52 4.13
C GLY A 22 6.14 -19.35 3.87
N MET A 23 5.87 -18.54 2.84
CA MET A 23 6.64 -17.32 2.57
C MET A 23 6.55 -16.30 3.71
N VAL A 24 5.35 -16.10 4.28
CA VAL A 24 5.14 -15.18 5.41
C VAL A 24 5.86 -15.68 6.66
N ALA A 25 5.78 -16.98 6.97
CA ALA A 25 6.47 -17.59 8.10
C ALA A 25 8.00 -17.50 7.96
N LEU A 26 8.52 -17.75 6.75
CA LEU A 26 9.95 -17.65 6.46
C LEU A 26 10.47 -16.21 6.64
N ALA A 27 9.74 -15.22 6.11
CA ALA A 27 10.08 -13.81 6.30
C ALA A 27 10.03 -13.41 7.79
N GLY A 28 9.01 -13.86 8.52
CA GLY A 28 8.89 -13.64 9.96
C GLY A 28 10.04 -14.26 10.75
N GLY A 29 10.45 -15.49 10.42
CA GLY A 29 11.56 -16.19 11.05
C GLY A 29 12.93 -15.56 10.77
N LEU A 30 13.14 -14.95 9.59
CA LEU A 30 14.33 -14.14 9.32
C LEU A 30 14.32 -12.85 10.14
N MET A 31 13.16 -12.20 10.26
CA MET A 31 13.03 -10.96 11.02
C MET A 31 13.26 -11.14 12.53
N THR A 32 12.83 -12.27 13.12
CA THR A 32 13.08 -12.57 14.54
C THR A 32 14.55 -12.92 14.78
N GLN A 33 15.21 -13.60 13.85
CA GLN A 33 16.66 -13.81 13.91
C GLN A 33 17.42 -12.48 13.84
N TYR A 34 17.00 -11.55 12.99
CA TYR A 34 17.61 -10.22 12.89
C TYR A 34 17.44 -9.38 14.16
N GLN A 35 16.29 -9.47 14.83
CA GLN A 35 16.00 -8.69 16.05
C GLN A 35 16.42 -9.38 17.35
N GLY A 36 16.75 -10.67 17.32
CA GLY A 36 17.16 -11.45 18.50
C GLY A 36 16.06 -11.72 19.53
N THR A 37 14.83 -11.22 19.30
CA THR A 37 13.67 -11.42 20.18
C THR A 37 12.41 -11.62 19.33
N ALA A 38 11.41 -12.31 19.88
CA ALA A 38 10.12 -12.52 19.23
C ALA A 38 9.00 -12.04 20.16
N ASP A 39 8.21 -11.07 19.69
CA ASP A 39 7.09 -10.51 20.42
C ASP A 39 5.82 -10.51 19.56
N VAL A 40 4.65 -10.73 20.18
CA VAL A 40 3.35 -10.79 19.48
C VAL A 40 2.91 -9.45 18.88
N ASN A 41 3.42 -8.32 19.39
CA ASN A 41 3.14 -6.99 18.85
C ASN A 41 3.97 -6.72 17.58
N MET A 42 5.06 -7.45 17.38
CA MET A 42 5.95 -7.31 16.22
C MET A 42 5.22 -7.67 14.91
N GLY A 43 4.36 -8.70 14.95
CA GLY A 43 3.53 -9.10 13.80
C GLY A 43 2.47 -8.06 13.42
N ARG A 44 1.84 -7.42 14.42
CA ARG A 44 0.89 -6.31 14.17
C ARG A 44 1.59 -5.13 13.49
N GLY A 45 2.80 -4.79 13.93
CA GLY A 45 3.61 -3.75 13.29
C GLY A 45 3.96 -4.08 11.84
N ALA A 46 4.39 -5.33 11.57
CA ALA A 46 4.77 -5.77 10.23
C ALA A 46 3.61 -5.67 9.20
N ILE A 47 2.38 -6.03 9.60
CA ILE A 47 1.21 -5.93 8.72
C ILE A 47 0.95 -4.47 8.32
N VAL A 48 0.98 -3.55 9.29
CA VAL A 48 0.72 -2.12 9.05
C VAL A 48 1.80 -1.53 8.14
N ILE A 49 3.07 -1.85 8.38
CA ILE A 49 4.19 -1.39 7.55
C ILE A 49 4.05 -1.91 6.11
N GLY A 50 3.69 -3.19 5.94
CA GLY A 50 3.48 -3.79 4.62
C GLY A 50 2.35 -3.13 3.83
N LEU A 51 1.20 -2.90 4.47
CA LEU A 51 0.08 -2.20 3.83
C LEU A 51 0.45 -0.76 3.44
N ALA A 52 1.16 -0.04 4.31
CA ALA A 52 1.60 1.32 4.02
C ALA A 52 2.54 1.37 2.80
N ALA A 53 3.51 0.45 2.72
CA ALA A 53 4.44 0.38 1.59
C ALA A 53 3.73 0.09 0.25
N ILE A 54 2.74 -0.81 0.24
CA ILE A 54 1.93 -1.13 -0.95
C ILE A 54 1.15 0.10 -1.41
N ILE A 55 0.47 0.78 -0.48
CA ILE A 55 -0.34 1.96 -0.79
C ILE A 55 0.53 3.10 -1.35
N ILE A 56 1.68 3.37 -0.72
CA ILE A 56 2.63 4.40 -1.19
C ILE A 56 3.12 4.06 -2.60
N GLY A 57 3.52 2.81 -2.85
CA GLY A 57 3.99 2.38 -4.18
C GLY A 57 2.90 2.47 -5.25
N GLU A 58 1.66 2.12 -4.91
CA GLU A 58 0.52 2.20 -5.83
C GLU A 58 0.19 3.66 -6.19
N VAL A 59 0.21 4.57 -5.21
CA VAL A 59 0.03 6.01 -5.43
C VAL A 59 1.14 6.60 -6.33
N LEU A 60 2.40 6.20 -6.12
CA LEU A 60 3.51 6.62 -6.98
C LEU A 60 3.34 6.10 -8.41
N CYS A 61 2.90 4.84 -8.57
CA CYS A 61 2.64 4.24 -9.86
C CYS A 61 1.52 5.00 -10.62
N ASP A 62 0.42 5.33 -9.94
CA ASP A 62 -0.70 6.09 -10.53
C ASP A 62 -0.32 7.55 -10.86
N ALA A 63 0.57 8.15 -10.07
CA ALA A 63 1.06 9.51 -10.31
C ALA A 63 1.96 9.59 -11.56
N ILE A 64 2.81 8.59 -11.77
CA ILE A 64 3.80 8.57 -12.86
C ILE A 64 3.18 7.99 -14.15
N PHE A 65 2.33 6.97 -14.05
CA PHE A 65 1.77 6.25 -15.20
C PHE A 65 0.24 6.21 -15.17
N LYS A 66 -0.39 7.23 -15.75
CA LYS A 66 -1.86 7.35 -15.89
C LYS A 66 -2.52 6.35 -16.86
N LYS A 67 -1.76 5.57 -17.63
CA LYS A 67 -2.27 4.61 -18.63
C LYS A 67 -1.63 3.25 -18.41
N GLY A 68 -2.35 2.38 -17.69
CA GLY A 68 -2.18 0.92 -17.68
C GLY A 68 -0.74 0.40 -17.63
N CYS A 69 -0.12 0.44 -16.45
CA CYS A 69 1.18 -0.20 -16.24
C CYS A 69 1.09 -1.72 -16.21
N ASN A 70 2.15 -2.36 -16.71
CA ASN A 70 2.35 -3.80 -16.62
C ASN A 70 2.51 -4.22 -15.15
N PHE A 71 1.99 -5.39 -14.77
CA PHE A 71 1.97 -5.88 -13.38
C PHE A 71 3.37 -5.89 -12.73
N ALA A 72 4.40 -6.24 -13.52
CA ALA A 72 5.80 -6.22 -13.07
C ALA A 72 6.29 -4.83 -12.65
N VAL A 73 5.88 -3.78 -13.38
CA VAL A 73 6.24 -2.39 -13.05
C VAL A 73 5.56 -1.96 -11.76
N ARG A 74 4.30 -2.37 -11.56
CA ARG A 74 3.56 -2.09 -10.32
C ARG A 74 4.22 -2.74 -9.10
N LEU A 75 4.70 -3.98 -9.24
CA LEU A 75 5.44 -4.67 -8.18
C LEU A 75 6.76 -3.95 -7.84
N ALA A 76 7.49 -3.47 -8.85
CA ALA A 76 8.71 -2.69 -8.64
C ALA A 76 8.44 -1.36 -7.91
N PHE A 77 7.32 -0.69 -8.22
CA PHE A 77 6.90 0.52 -7.51
C PHE A 77 6.51 0.26 -6.06
N VAL A 78 5.93 -0.91 -5.74
CA VAL A 78 5.67 -1.32 -4.34
C VAL A 78 6.96 -1.50 -3.56
N VAL A 79 7.99 -2.11 -4.15
CA VAL A 79 9.32 -2.23 -3.54
C VAL A 79 9.92 -0.84 -3.29
N LEU A 80 9.83 0.06 -4.27
CA LEU A 80 10.22 1.47 -4.12
C LEU A 80 9.44 2.18 -3.01
N GLY A 81 8.13 1.93 -2.89
CA GLY A 81 7.28 2.45 -1.80
C GLY A 81 7.78 2.04 -0.42
N GLY A 82 8.25 0.79 -0.27
CA GLY A 82 8.89 0.32 0.95
C GLY A 82 10.21 1.05 1.27
N VAL A 83 11.05 1.31 0.26
CA VAL A 83 12.28 2.09 0.44
C VAL A 83 11.98 3.52 0.89
N ILE A 84 10.98 4.15 0.28
CA ILE A 84 10.54 5.52 0.64
C ILE A 84 10.02 5.55 2.07
N TYR A 85 9.22 4.56 2.48
CA TYR A 85 8.73 4.43 3.86
C TYR A 85 9.90 4.43 4.87
N TYR A 86 10.92 3.61 4.63
CA TYR A 86 12.09 3.56 5.50
C TYR A 86 12.93 4.84 5.45
N ALA A 87 13.06 5.49 4.29
CA ALA A 87 13.75 6.78 4.19
C ALA A 87 13.07 7.86 5.05
N VAL A 88 11.74 7.93 5.03
CA VAL A 88 10.97 8.82 5.91
C VAL A 88 11.17 8.45 7.37
N MET A 89 11.16 7.16 7.71
CA MET A 89 11.40 6.68 9.08
C MET A 89 12.77 7.12 9.62
N VAL A 90 13.82 7.02 8.79
CA VAL A 90 15.18 7.43 9.16
C VAL A 90 15.25 8.93 9.43
N ILE A 91 14.60 9.76 8.60
CA ILE A 91 14.55 11.21 8.81
C ILE A 91 13.88 11.56 10.16
N ILE A 92 12.83 10.84 10.54
CA ILE A 92 12.15 11.02 11.83
C ILE A 92 13.06 10.61 12.99
N LEU A 93 13.80 9.52 12.85
CA LEU A 93 14.75 9.06 13.88
C LEU A 93 15.83 10.12 14.16
N TRP A 94 16.24 10.85 13.12
CA TRP A 94 17.18 11.97 13.23
C TRP A 94 16.62 13.17 14.00
N LEU A 95 15.30 13.36 14.03
CA LEU A 95 14.65 14.38 14.86
C LEU A 95 14.61 14.02 16.36
N ARG A 96 15.26 12.92 16.77
CA ARG A 96 15.53 12.55 18.18
C ARG A 96 14.27 12.45 19.05
N LEU A 97 13.19 11.93 18.48
CA LEU A 97 11.96 11.60 19.19
C LEU A 97 12.06 10.21 19.85
N ASP A 98 11.50 10.07 21.06
CA ASP A 98 11.64 8.88 21.90
C ASP A 98 11.03 7.61 21.27
N PRO A 99 11.68 6.43 21.40
CA PRO A 99 11.25 5.20 20.72
C PRO A 99 9.88 4.64 21.08
N ASN A 100 9.35 4.96 22.26
CA ASN A 100 7.98 4.57 22.65
C ASN A 100 6.92 5.44 21.95
N ASP A 101 7.23 6.73 21.71
CA ASP A 101 6.37 7.64 20.95
C ASP A 101 6.55 7.47 19.43
N LEU A 102 7.62 6.81 18.97
CA LEU A 102 7.85 6.50 17.54
C LEU A 102 6.71 5.67 16.93
N LYS A 103 6.01 4.80 17.67
CA LYS A 103 4.85 4.04 17.16
C LYS A 103 3.62 4.94 16.92
N LEU A 104 3.40 5.91 17.81
CA LEU A 104 2.33 6.91 17.66
C LEU A 104 2.63 7.86 16.51
N PHE A 105 3.88 8.32 16.41
CA PHE A 105 4.32 9.23 15.36
C PHE A 105 4.38 8.55 13.98
N THR A 106 4.84 7.30 13.89
CA THR A 106 4.74 6.53 12.64
C THR A 106 3.28 6.31 12.24
N ALA A 107 2.37 6.02 13.17
CA ALA A 107 0.95 5.90 12.86
C ALA A 107 0.35 7.22 12.35
N ILE A 108 0.66 8.36 12.97
CA ILE A 108 0.19 9.68 12.54
C ILE A 108 0.78 10.08 11.18
N ILE A 109 2.07 9.82 10.94
CA ILE A 109 2.72 10.17 9.68
C ILE A 109 2.25 9.27 8.54
N VAL A 110 2.10 7.97 8.78
CA VAL A 110 1.44 7.06 7.82
C VAL A 110 0.03 7.57 7.55
N ALA A 111 -0.74 7.94 8.57
CA ALA A 111 -2.08 8.50 8.40
C ALA A 111 -2.10 9.79 7.57
N ILE A 112 -1.14 10.70 7.77
CA ILE A 112 -1.01 11.93 6.98
C ILE A 112 -0.60 11.61 5.53
N PHE A 113 0.41 10.77 5.33
CA PHE A 113 0.85 10.34 4.00
C PHE A 113 -0.22 9.54 3.24
N LEU A 114 -1.15 8.88 3.95
CA LEU A 114 -2.32 8.22 3.36
C LEU A 114 -3.46 9.21 3.08
N ALA A 115 -3.62 10.23 3.91
CA ALA A 115 -4.61 11.29 3.74
C ALA A 115 -4.29 12.20 2.53
N VAL A 116 -3.03 12.53 2.31
CA VAL A 116 -2.60 13.40 1.19
C VAL A 116 -3.04 12.86 -0.19
N PRO A 117 -2.80 11.59 -0.58
CA PRO A 117 -3.27 11.06 -1.86
C PRO A 117 -4.79 10.90 -1.90
N HIS A 118 -5.45 10.58 -0.78
CA HIS A 118 -6.92 10.52 -0.72
C HIS A 118 -7.57 11.90 -0.95
N LEU A 119 -7.00 12.96 -0.36
CA LEU A 119 -7.44 14.34 -0.54
C LEU A 119 -7.16 14.85 -1.96
N GLN A 120 -6.03 14.47 -2.58
CA GLN A 120 -5.76 14.81 -3.98
C GLN A 120 -6.65 14.04 -4.98
N ALA A 121 -7.02 12.80 -4.68
CA ALA A 121 -7.97 12.03 -5.47
C ALA A 121 -9.39 12.61 -5.39
N GLN A 122 -9.83 13.02 -4.18
CA GLN A 122 -11.11 13.70 -3.98
C GLN A 122 -11.14 15.12 -4.59
N ALA A 123 -10.03 15.87 -4.55
CA ALA A 123 -9.94 17.15 -5.22
C ALA A 123 -10.10 17.00 -6.74
N LYS A 124 -9.45 16.02 -7.38
CA LYS A 124 -9.61 15.80 -8.83
C LYS A 124 -11.01 15.31 -9.22
N SER A 125 -11.70 14.54 -8.39
CA SER A 125 -13.08 14.07 -8.68
C SER A 125 -14.10 15.20 -8.54
N SER A 126 -13.99 16.02 -7.49
CA SER A 126 -14.92 17.12 -7.19
C SER A 126 -14.83 18.27 -8.20
N PHE A 127 -13.63 18.63 -8.64
CA PHE A 127 -13.44 19.63 -9.70
C PHE A 127 -13.92 19.15 -11.10
N SER A 128 -13.95 17.83 -11.36
CA SER A 128 -14.49 17.30 -12.62
C SER A 128 -16.03 17.31 -12.65
N HIS A 129 -16.68 17.08 -11.50
CA HIS A 129 -18.13 17.15 -11.37
C HIS A 129 -18.64 18.60 -11.37
N ALA A 130 -17.96 19.51 -10.67
CA ALA A 130 -18.28 20.93 -10.68
C ALA A 130 -18.12 21.54 -12.10
N LYS A 131 -17.06 21.17 -12.84
CA LYS A 131 -16.84 21.65 -14.22
C LYS A 131 -17.90 21.12 -15.20
N LYS A 132 -18.37 19.88 -15.04
CA LYS A 132 -19.49 19.32 -15.85
C LYS A 132 -20.81 20.04 -15.57
N MET A 133 -21.12 20.36 -14.31
CA MET A 133 -22.34 21.11 -13.96
C MET A 133 -22.31 22.56 -14.48
N SER A 134 -21.17 23.25 -14.43
CA SER A 134 -21.04 24.62 -14.96
C SER A 134 -21.16 24.71 -16.49
N GLN A 135 -20.73 23.68 -17.25
CA GLN A 135 -20.89 23.64 -18.70
C GLN A 135 -22.33 23.27 -19.13
N GLN A 136 -23.01 22.40 -18.39
CA GLN A 136 -24.37 21.97 -18.71
C GLN A 136 -25.44 23.07 -18.46
N GLY A 137 -25.16 23.99 -17.53
CA GLY A 137 -26.00 25.19 -17.31
C GLY A 137 -25.86 26.28 -18.39
N ARG A 138 -24.72 26.32 -19.11
CA ARG A 138 -24.47 27.33 -20.16
C ARG A 138 -25.05 26.93 -21.52
N SER A 139 -25.20 25.62 -21.78
CA SER A 139 -25.83 25.11 -23.02
C SER A 139 -27.36 25.22 -23.04
N LYS A 140 -28.03 25.30 -21.88
CA LYS A 140 -29.50 25.42 -21.79
C LYS A 140 -30.05 26.85 -21.89
N ARG A 141 -29.19 27.88 -21.91
CA ARG A 141 -29.58 29.30 -22.08
C ARG A 141 -29.44 29.82 -23.51
N SER A 142 -29.02 28.97 -24.45
CA SER A 142 -28.90 29.29 -25.88
C SER A 142 -29.91 28.55 -26.77
N CYS A 143 -30.92 27.91 -26.16
CA CYS A 143 -32.16 27.51 -26.82
C CYS A 143 -33.31 28.33 -26.25
#